data_AF-A0A449E774-F1
#
_entry.id   AF-A0A449E774-F1
#
_cell.length_a   1.000
_cell.length_b   1.000
_cell.length_c   1.000
_cell.angle_alpha   90.00
_cell.angle_beta   90.00
_cell.angle_gamma   90.00
#
_symmetry.space_group_name_H-M   'P 1'
#
loop_
_entity.id
_entity.type
_entity.pdbx_description
1 polymer ?
#
loop_
_entity_poly.entity_id
_entity_poly.type
_entity_poly.pdbx_seq_one_letter_code
_entity_poly.pdbx_strand_id
1 'polypeptide(L)'
;MEEKKRKKMIKDIEKAREKYVKNEQKYIAEMSHVFNQKWNWTSNMLDNEAGVKYDNLIEYMYLYKKVVEKNPEQFTENGRERKNLINSLNGSIGCSYDNKYFKPCMKDLVNNDPDSFLVIPIMYNRRTGDVHSVSLLIQKEDNKIKVRVCNKGGQLVPNEAPNVDGKISLEHLNKIASFYQWENWNDFSDKEKLDLWKGVSKEDKAECVESFAAVEKLWVDLDTKQLKSIYVYEFEESKENIEAISKAVRIGRYAPTWRDFLSLSRKEGVSFGSFFQDKYMLFFHKTTEFPLKELHHHASECKFENYVARSQMTGACIVKNIGLAFKYTLGYKTKAIIKDKEYDQCKQIEGMDEMLLKVAKDEVKNQSYSDLLDQNYAFFLKNKKELAQETPSMKIVKKELLIDVVNEAGEKVGDVLTNQFLINQKDVKNELHNRKTGEEYLRKVAAVNKKVSKKKKAERLNSGLER
;
A
#
# COMPACT_ATOMS: atom_id res chain seq x y z
N MET A 1 19.34 -5.72 20.88
CA MET A 1 19.76 -4.32 20.91
C MET A 1 20.07 -4.02 22.35
N GLU A 2 21.30 -3.58 22.60
CA GLU A 2 21.70 -3.13 23.94
C GLU A 2 20.73 -2.05 24.45
N GLU A 3 20.37 -2.12 25.73
CA GLU A 3 19.41 -1.22 26.36
C GLU A 3 19.77 0.27 26.17
N LYS A 4 21.07 0.60 26.23
CA LYS A 4 21.57 1.96 25.98
C LYS A 4 21.25 2.45 24.56
N LYS A 5 21.39 1.58 23.54
CA LYS A 5 21.06 1.90 22.14
C LYS A 5 19.55 2.05 21.97
N ARG A 6 18.75 1.21 22.63
CA ARG A 6 17.27 1.28 22.63
C ARG A 6 16.77 2.60 23.23
N LYS A 7 17.28 2.97 24.41
CA LYS A 7 16.98 4.27 25.04
C LYS A 7 17.37 5.45 24.17
N LYS A 8 18.54 5.38 23.51
CA LYS A 8 18.98 6.42 22.57
C LYS A 8 18.05 6.53 21.36
N MET A 9 17.67 5.41 20.75
CA MET A 9 16.73 5.37 19.63
C MET A 9 15.42 6.06 19.99
N ILE A 10 14.81 5.67 21.11
CA ILE A 10 13.56 6.26 21.58
C ILE A 10 13.74 7.77 21.80
N LYS A 11 14.81 8.20 22.49
CA LYS A 11 15.07 9.62 22.73
C LYS A 11 15.25 10.43 21.43
N ASP A 12 15.97 9.90 20.45
CA ASP A 12 16.18 10.56 19.16
C ASP A 12 14.83 10.75 18.41
N ILE A 13 13.97 9.73 18.44
CA ILE A 13 12.65 9.75 17.81
C ILE A 13 11.73 10.75 18.51
N GLU A 14 11.62 10.69 19.85
CA GLU A 14 10.76 11.60 20.62
C GLU A 14 11.17 13.06 20.41
N LYS A 15 12.48 13.37 20.38
CA LYS A 15 12.97 14.73 20.08
C LYS A 15 12.56 15.20 18.68
N ALA A 16 12.66 14.33 17.67
CA ALA A 16 12.26 14.67 16.30
C ALA A 16 10.74 14.86 16.20
N ARG A 17 9.98 14.01 16.88
CA ARG A 17 8.53 14.07 16.99
C ARG A 17 8.04 15.34 17.67
N GLU A 18 8.62 15.73 18.81
CA GLU A 18 8.27 16.97 19.51
C GLU A 18 8.38 18.18 18.58
N LYS A 19 9.43 18.23 17.74
CA LYS A 19 9.58 19.29 16.73
C LYS A 19 8.50 19.24 15.65
N TYR A 20 8.09 18.04 15.24
CA TYR A 20 7.04 17.82 14.25
C TYR A 20 5.67 18.27 14.77
N VAL A 21 5.27 17.80 15.96
CA VAL A 21 3.99 18.12 16.61
C VAL A 21 3.90 19.59 17.01
N LYS A 22 5.01 20.21 17.45
CA LYS A 22 5.06 21.64 17.81
C LYS A 22 4.74 22.55 16.62
N ASN A 23 4.99 22.10 15.39
CA ASN A 23 4.47 22.77 14.20
C ASN A 23 3.04 22.29 13.93
N GLU A 24 2.11 22.81 14.73
CA GLU A 24 0.70 22.41 14.71
C GLU A 24 0.07 22.55 13.32
N GLN A 25 0.36 23.66 12.62
CA GLN A 25 -0.13 23.89 11.26
C GLN A 25 0.27 22.76 10.31
N LYS A 26 1.55 22.41 10.32
CA LYS A 26 2.08 21.31 9.50
C LYS A 26 1.49 19.96 9.90
N TYR A 27 1.39 19.69 11.20
CA TYR A 27 0.80 18.46 11.73
C TYR A 27 -0.64 18.28 11.24
N ILE A 28 -1.47 19.32 11.39
CA ILE A 28 -2.88 19.32 10.99
C ILE A 28 -3.01 19.04 9.49
N ALA A 29 -2.25 19.75 8.65
CA ALA A 29 -2.30 19.57 7.21
C ALA A 29 -1.89 18.14 6.79
N GLU A 30 -0.72 17.68 7.24
CA GLU A 30 -0.19 16.40 6.80
C GLU A 30 -0.97 15.21 7.37
N MET A 31 -1.41 15.26 8.64
CA MET A 31 -2.16 14.16 9.25
C MET A 31 -3.61 14.10 8.74
N SER A 32 -4.25 15.24 8.44
CA SER A 32 -5.53 15.25 7.73
C SER A 32 -5.43 14.52 6.39
N HIS A 33 -4.33 14.78 5.66
CA HIS A 33 -4.06 14.10 4.40
C HIS A 33 -3.83 12.59 4.57
N VAL A 34 -3.08 12.17 5.59
CA VAL A 34 -2.89 10.73 5.92
C VAL A 34 -4.24 10.03 6.17
N PHE A 35 -5.13 10.61 6.97
CA PHE A 35 -6.45 10.02 7.22
C PHE A 35 -7.32 9.98 5.96
N ASN A 36 -7.31 11.05 5.16
CA ASN A 36 -8.01 11.07 3.87
C ASN A 36 -7.48 9.97 2.92
N GLN A 37 -6.17 9.78 2.82
CA GLN A 37 -5.59 8.67 2.05
C GLN A 37 -6.04 7.30 2.59
N LYS A 38 -6.00 7.11 3.90
CA LYS A 38 -6.44 5.86 4.56
C LYS A 38 -7.88 5.52 4.20
N TRP A 39 -8.76 6.52 4.12
CA TRP A 39 -10.17 6.36 3.75
C TRP A 39 -10.42 6.31 2.24
N ASN A 40 -9.38 6.42 1.40
CA ASN A 40 -9.43 6.49 -0.07
C ASN A 40 -10.14 7.75 -0.60
N TRP A 41 -10.02 8.87 0.12
CA TRP A 41 -10.51 10.17 -0.29
C TRP A 41 -9.57 10.87 -1.24
N THR A 42 -8.27 10.81 -0.98
CA THR A 42 -7.28 11.50 -1.81
C THR A 42 -6.17 10.56 -2.25
N SER A 43 -5.52 10.89 -3.37
CA SER A 43 -4.23 10.33 -3.78
C SER A 43 -3.07 10.84 -2.87
N ASN A 44 -1.80 10.49 -3.17
CA ASN A 44 -0.68 11.23 -2.55
C ASN A 44 -0.74 12.64 -3.10
N MET A 45 -0.92 13.61 -2.22
CA MET A 45 -0.64 15.01 -2.51
C MET A 45 0.58 15.50 -1.72
N LEU A 46 1.20 14.62 -0.92
CA LEU A 46 2.45 14.88 -0.23
C LEU A 46 3.58 14.11 -0.93
N ASP A 47 4.67 14.82 -1.24
CA ASP A 47 5.95 14.22 -1.63
C ASP A 47 6.57 13.53 -0.41
N ASN A 48 6.02 12.36 -0.10
CA ASN A 48 6.44 11.56 1.05
C ASN A 48 7.73 10.81 0.72
N GLU A 49 8.87 11.35 1.17
CA GLU A 49 10.17 10.68 1.09
C GLU A 49 10.46 9.85 2.36
N ALA A 50 10.04 8.59 2.36
CA ALA A 50 10.28 7.66 3.45
C ALA A 50 11.78 7.60 3.79
N GLY A 51 12.10 7.94 5.04
CA GLY A 51 13.42 7.69 5.66
C GLY A 51 14.43 8.84 5.65
N VAL A 52 14.07 10.02 5.12
CA VAL A 52 14.96 11.20 5.11
C VAL A 52 14.87 12.01 6.41
N LYS A 53 13.69 12.05 7.05
CA LYS A 53 13.41 12.81 8.28
C LYS A 53 12.18 12.24 8.99
N TYR A 54 11.90 12.73 10.21
CA TYR A 54 10.61 12.50 10.85
C TYR A 54 9.51 13.21 10.05
N ASP A 55 8.54 12.45 9.57
CA ASP A 55 7.47 12.87 8.67
C ASP A 55 6.11 12.31 9.12
N ASN A 56 5.07 12.60 8.34
CA ASN A 56 3.72 12.11 8.51
C ASN A 56 3.58 10.58 8.45
N LEU A 57 4.46 9.86 7.75
CA LEU A 57 4.42 8.39 7.69
C LEU A 57 4.92 7.78 9.00
N ILE A 58 6.03 8.31 9.52
CA ILE A 58 6.57 7.90 10.82
C ILE A 58 5.60 8.31 11.93
N GLU A 59 4.99 9.50 11.86
CA GLU A 59 3.95 9.91 12.79
C GLU A 59 2.74 8.98 12.73
N TYR A 60 2.31 8.57 11.54
CA TYR A 60 1.20 7.62 11.40
C TYR A 60 1.50 6.27 12.07
N MET A 61 2.73 5.75 11.93
CA MET A 61 3.19 4.57 12.66
C MET A 61 3.22 4.81 14.19
N TYR A 62 3.62 6.01 14.61
CA TYR A 62 3.63 6.42 16.00
C TYR A 62 2.21 6.48 16.60
N LEU A 63 1.19 6.89 15.82
CA LEU A 63 -0.19 6.85 16.28
C LEU A 63 -0.66 5.42 16.60
N TYR A 64 -0.24 4.40 15.84
CA TYR A 64 -0.53 2.99 16.22
C TYR A 64 0.11 2.62 17.56
N LYS A 65 1.33 3.07 17.83
CA LYS A 65 1.95 2.93 19.17
C LYS A 65 1.09 3.58 20.24
N LYS A 66 0.62 4.81 20.03
CA LYS A 66 -0.27 5.52 20.97
C LYS A 66 -1.59 4.79 21.20
N VAL A 67 -2.16 4.14 20.17
CA VAL A 67 -3.36 3.32 20.32
C VAL A 67 -3.10 2.12 21.23
N VAL A 68 -2.02 1.37 21.02
CA VAL A 68 -1.61 0.24 21.89
C VAL A 68 -1.30 0.71 23.32
N GLU A 69 -0.72 1.89 23.46
CA GLU A 69 -0.46 2.49 24.77
C GLU A 69 -1.75 2.86 25.50
N LYS A 70 -2.74 3.45 24.82
CA LYS A 70 -3.95 4.01 25.46
C LYS A 70 -5.12 3.02 25.59
N ASN A 71 -5.12 1.92 24.84
CA ASN A 71 -6.23 0.96 24.79
C ASN A 71 -5.71 -0.48 24.90
N PRO A 72 -4.98 -0.83 25.98
CA PRO A 72 -4.33 -2.14 26.11
C PRO A 72 -5.30 -3.33 26.08
N GLU A 73 -6.52 -3.15 26.59
CA GLU A 73 -7.58 -4.16 26.65
C GLU A 73 -7.91 -4.76 25.27
N GLN A 74 -7.90 -3.93 24.22
CA GLN A 74 -8.18 -4.33 22.83
C GLN A 74 -7.16 -5.34 22.28
N PHE A 75 -5.98 -5.44 22.90
CA PHE A 75 -4.90 -6.33 22.48
C PHE A 75 -4.73 -7.49 23.46
N THR A 76 -4.85 -7.25 24.77
CA THR A 76 -4.67 -8.29 25.79
C THR A 76 -5.78 -9.33 25.77
N GLU A 77 -7.01 -8.96 25.41
CA GLU A 77 -8.12 -9.91 25.22
C GLU A 77 -7.81 -10.96 24.14
N ASN A 78 -6.85 -10.69 23.26
CA ASN A 78 -6.41 -11.56 22.18
C ASN A 78 -5.10 -12.30 22.49
N GLY A 79 -4.73 -12.37 23.77
CA GLY A 79 -3.49 -13.03 24.22
C GLY A 79 -2.22 -12.29 23.80
N ARG A 80 -2.32 -11.01 23.41
CA ARG A 80 -1.18 -10.19 22.97
C ARG A 80 -0.54 -9.49 24.17
N GLU A 81 0.78 -9.43 24.18
CA GLU A 81 1.57 -8.82 25.25
C GLU A 81 1.88 -7.36 24.92
N ARG A 82 1.28 -6.43 25.67
CA ARG A 82 1.35 -4.99 25.40
C ARG A 82 2.80 -4.47 25.30
N LYS A 83 3.70 -4.93 26.18
CA LYS A 83 5.09 -4.47 26.20
C LYS A 83 5.83 -4.93 24.95
N ASN A 84 5.63 -6.16 24.50
CA ASN A 84 6.19 -6.69 23.25
C ASN A 84 5.65 -5.92 22.03
N LEU A 85 4.35 -5.64 21.97
CA LEU A 85 3.77 -4.79 20.92
C LEU A 85 4.41 -3.40 20.87
N ILE A 86 4.53 -2.74 22.02
CA ILE A 86 5.19 -1.42 22.12
C ILE A 86 6.66 -1.50 21.70
N ASN A 87 7.36 -2.58 22.06
CA ASN A 87 8.74 -2.79 21.65
C ASN A 87 8.88 -2.95 20.13
N SER A 88 8.02 -3.74 19.50
CA SER A 88 7.98 -3.93 18.04
C SER A 88 7.61 -2.65 17.30
N LEU A 89 6.68 -1.85 17.85
CA LEU A 89 6.32 -0.55 17.29
C LEU A 89 7.47 0.45 17.42
N ASN A 90 8.13 0.54 18.57
CA ASN A 90 9.34 1.36 18.74
C ASN A 90 10.45 0.91 17.77
N GLY A 91 10.64 -0.39 17.60
CA GLY A 91 11.58 -0.95 16.62
C GLY A 91 11.23 -0.55 15.20
N SER A 92 9.96 -0.69 14.81
CA SER A 92 9.43 -0.34 13.48
C SER A 92 9.61 1.16 13.18
N ILE A 93 9.21 2.03 14.11
CA ILE A 93 9.35 3.49 14.02
C ILE A 93 10.83 3.87 13.95
N GLY A 94 11.68 3.31 14.82
CA GLY A 94 13.10 3.62 14.84
C GLY A 94 13.84 3.15 13.60
N CYS A 95 13.54 1.95 13.10
CA CYS A 95 14.07 1.48 11.82
C CYS A 95 13.61 2.38 10.68
N SER A 96 12.35 2.81 10.68
CA SER A 96 11.75 3.67 9.65
C SER A 96 12.14 5.15 9.76
N TYR A 97 12.74 5.55 10.87
CA TYR A 97 13.36 6.86 11.08
C TYR A 97 14.84 6.85 10.69
N ASP A 98 15.62 5.87 11.14
CA ASP A 98 17.07 5.80 10.88
C ASP A 98 17.54 4.35 10.70
N ASN A 99 18.12 4.06 9.52
CA ASN A 99 18.56 2.72 9.15
C ASN A 99 19.65 2.15 10.09
N LYS A 100 20.37 2.97 10.85
CA LYS A 100 21.37 2.47 11.81
C LYS A 100 20.75 1.56 12.89
N TYR A 101 19.45 1.72 13.16
CA TYR A 101 18.71 0.90 14.12
C TYR A 101 18.21 -0.43 13.55
N PHE A 102 18.24 -0.59 12.22
CA PHE A 102 17.68 -1.76 11.54
C PHE A 102 18.30 -3.09 11.99
N LYS A 103 19.62 -3.25 11.83
CA LYS A 103 20.29 -4.53 12.16
C LYS A 103 20.13 -4.90 13.65
N PRO A 104 20.30 -3.97 14.62
CA PRO A 104 20.03 -4.29 16.01
C PRO A 104 18.57 -4.68 16.31
N CYS A 105 17.59 -4.05 15.66
CA CYS A 105 16.17 -4.40 15.81
C CYS A 105 15.84 -5.77 15.20
N MET A 106 16.37 -6.06 14.01
CA MET A 106 16.21 -7.36 13.34
C MET A 106 16.71 -8.52 14.22
N LYS A 107 17.85 -8.33 14.90
CA LYS A 107 18.39 -9.33 15.82
C LYS A 107 17.52 -9.57 17.06
N ASP A 108 16.72 -8.59 17.47
CA ASP A 108 15.82 -8.69 18.62
C ASP A 108 14.49 -9.34 18.30
N LEU A 109 14.24 -9.66 17.03
CA LEU A 109 13.06 -10.43 16.67
C LEU A 109 13.13 -11.81 17.32
N VAL A 110 12.03 -12.20 17.95
CA VAL A 110 11.81 -13.47 18.62
C VAL A 110 11.12 -14.40 17.64
N ASN A 111 11.68 -15.61 17.49
CA ASN A 111 11.15 -16.60 16.56
C ASN A 111 9.75 -17.08 16.99
N ASN A 112 8.82 -17.16 16.03
CA ASN A 112 7.43 -17.59 16.22
C ASN A 112 6.61 -16.73 17.21
N ASP A 113 7.06 -15.51 17.51
CA ASP A 113 6.29 -14.57 18.34
C ASP A 113 5.52 -13.56 17.46
N PRO A 114 4.17 -13.58 17.44
CA PRO A 114 3.38 -12.65 16.65
C PRO A 114 3.48 -11.19 17.12
N ASP A 115 3.92 -10.95 18.36
CA ASP A 115 4.20 -9.61 18.88
C ASP A 115 5.60 -9.12 18.54
N SER A 116 6.44 -9.96 17.93
CA SER A 116 7.79 -9.64 17.51
C SER A 116 7.85 -9.37 16.00
N PHE A 117 7.85 -8.11 15.61
CA PHE A 117 7.81 -7.71 14.19
C PHE A 117 8.49 -6.36 13.92
N LEU A 118 8.85 -6.13 12.66
CA LEU A 118 9.18 -4.82 12.12
C LEU A 118 8.27 -4.49 10.93
N VAL A 119 7.66 -3.31 10.95
CA VAL A 119 6.97 -2.72 9.79
C VAL A 119 7.83 -1.58 9.26
N ILE A 120 8.21 -1.65 7.99
CA ILE A 120 9.10 -0.68 7.36
C ILE A 120 8.57 -0.29 5.98
N PRO A 121 8.12 0.96 5.79
CA PRO A 121 7.76 1.45 4.46
C PRO A 121 9.03 1.63 3.61
N ILE A 122 8.96 1.18 2.36
CA ILE A 122 10.01 1.38 1.36
C ILE A 122 9.39 1.83 0.03
N MET A 123 10.22 2.40 -0.82
CA MET A 123 9.90 2.84 -2.17
C MET A 123 10.89 2.27 -3.18
N TYR A 124 10.43 2.13 -4.42
CA TYR A 124 11.23 1.70 -5.56
C TYR A 124 10.60 2.23 -6.86
N ASN A 125 11.40 2.39 -7.91
CA ASN A 125 11.00 3.11 -9.12
C ASN A 125 10.67 2.18 -10.28
N ARG A 126 9.43 1.74 -10.45
CA ARG A 126 9.05 0.78 -11.52
C ARG A 126 9.58 1.14 -12.92
N ARG A 127 9.66 2.44 -13.22
CA ARG A 127 10.29 3.02 -14.40
C ARG A 127 10.77 4.43 -14.05
N THR A 128 11.54 5.05 -14.94
CA THR A 128 11.95 6.45 -14.80
C THR A 128 10.71 7.33 -14.57
N GLY A 129 10.63 7.99 -13.42
CA GLY A 129 9.50 8.85 -13.03
C GLY A 129 8.29 8.14 -12.42
N ASP A 130 8.31 6.81 -12.20
CA ASP A 130 7.20 6.05 -11.62
C ASP A 130 7.61 5.39 -10.30
N VAL A 131 7.42 6.13 -9.20
CA VAL A 131 7.72 5.66 -7.85
C VAL A 131 6.54 4.84 -7.33
N HIS A 132 6.83 3.62 -6.87
CA HIS A 132 5.88 2.82 -6.11
C HIS A 132 6.37 2.60 -4.70
N SER A 133 5.44 2.38 -3.78
CA SER A 133 5.76 2.07 -2.39
C SER A 133 5.13 0.77 -1.94
N VAL A 134 5.78 0.11 -1.00
CA VAL A 134 5.29 -1.07 -0.28
C VAL A 134 5.66 -0.95 1.19
N SER A 135 5.02 -1.75 2.04
CA SER A 135 5.47 -1.89 3.43
C SER A 135 5.99 -3.30 3.63
N LEU A 136 7.23 -3.40 4.11
CA LEU A 136 7.81 -4.66 4.51
C LEU A 136 7.33 -4.98 5.93
N LEU A 137 6.75 -6.16 6.10
CA LEU A 137 6.53 -6.78 7.40
C LEU A 137 7.59 -7.87 7.57
N ILE A 138 8.42 -7.72 8.59
CA ILE A 138 9.54 -8.62 8.85
C ILE A 138 9.30 -9.32 10.19
N GLN A 139 9.35 -10.65 10.18
CA GLN A 139 9.20 -11.50 11.35
C GLN A 139 10.19 -12.67 11.28
N LYS A 140 10.43 -13.31 12.43
CA LYS A 140 11.12 -14.59 12.48
C LYS A 140 10.10 -15.69 12.69
N GLU A 141 10.04 -16.63 11.76
CA GLU A 141 9.14 -17.77 11.81
C GLU A 141 9.87 -19.01 11.33
N ASP A 142 9.69 -20.13 12.02
CA ASP A 142 10.32 -21.41 11.68
C ASP A 142 11.86 -21.31 11.59
N ASN A 143 12.46 -20.46 12.43
CA ASN A 143 13.89 -20.09 12.45
C ASN A 143 14.39 -19.40 11.17
N LYS A 144 13.48 -18.94 10.31
CA LYS A 144 13.79 -18.12 9.14
C LYS A 144 13.35 -16.67 9.35
N ILE A 145 14.00 -15.76 8.63
CA ILE A 145 13.52 -14.38 8.51
C ILE A 145 12.52 -14.35 7.36
N LYS A 146 11.26 -14.02 7.64
CA LYS A 146 10.22 -13.82 6.62
C LYS A 146 10.03 -12.33 6.38
N VAL A 147 10.27 -11.89 5.14
CA VAL A 147 10.02 -10.51 4.69
C VAL A 147 8.79 -10.53 3.79
N ARG A 148 7.66 -10.08 4.33
CA ARG A 148 6.37 -9.99 3.65
C ARG A 148 6.20 -8.62 3.01
N VAL A 149 5.91 -8.59 1.71
CA VAL A 149 5.62 -7.37 0.98
C VAL A 149 4.12 -7.09 1.04
N CYS A 150 3.74 -6.11 1.85
CA CYS A 150 2.36 -5.62 1.92
C CYS A 150 2.14 -4.62 0.79
N ASN A 151 1.48 -5.07 -0.30
CA ASN A 151 1.17 -4.24 -1.46
C ASN A 151 -0.35 -4.19 -1.73
N LYS A 152 -1.03 -3.16 -1.24
CA LYS A 152 -2.46 -2.92 -1.52
C LYS A 152 -2.70 -2.40 -2.94
N GLY A 153 -1.65 -1.90 -3.60
CA GLY A 153 -1.70 -1.47 -4.99
C GLY A 153 -1.94 -2.61 -5.99
N GLY A 154 -1.74 -3.86 -5.55
CA GLY A 154 -1.99 -5.05 -6.37
C GLY A 154 -1.10 -5.16 -7.60
N GLN A 155 -0.05 -4.34 -7.68
CA GLN A 155 0.97 -4.49 -8.72
C GLN A 155 1.89 -5.66 -8.39
N LEU A 156 2.37 -6.30 -9.45
CA LEU A 156 3.36 -7.35 -9.35
C LEU A 156 4.62 -6.80 -8.66
N VAL A 157 5.08 -7.48 -7.62
CA VAL A 157 6.40 -7.28 -7.03
C VAL A 157 7.45 -7.68 -8.09
N PRO A 158 8.56 -6.94 -8.21
CA PRO A 158 9.66 -7.28 -9.10
C PRO A 158 10.14 -8.72 -8.87
N ASN A 159 10.20 -9.50 -9.96
CA ASN A 159 10.51 -10.94 -10.01
C ASN A 159 9.36 -11.92 -9.73
N GLU A 160 8.11 -11.46 -9.80
CA GLU A 160 6.92 -12.33 -9.96
C GLU A 160 6.78 -12.94 -11.37
N ALA A 161 7.82 -12.84 -12.21
CA ALA A 161 7.81 -13.55 -13.48
C ALA A 161 7.60 -15.04 -13.17
N PRO A 162 6.51 -15.67 -13.64
CA PRO A 162 6.54 -17.10 -13.82
C PRO A 162 7.83 -17.42 -14.59
N ASN A 163 8.39 -18.63 -14.46
CA ASN A 163 9.20 -19.16 -15.54
C ASN A 163 8.29 -19.22 -16.79
N VAL A 164 8.16 -18.10 -17.47
CA VAL A 164 7.65 -17.99 -18.83
C VAL A 164 8.91 -18.16 -19.65
N ASP A 165 9.04 -19.31 -20.28
CA ASP A 165 10.12 -19.66 -21.20
C ASP A 165 10.61 -18.43 -21.97
N GLY A 166 11.77 -17.88 -21.58
CA GLY A 166 12.71 -17.02 -22.33
C GLY A 166 12.22 -15.95 -23.32
N LYS A 167 10.92 -15.61 -23.41
CA LYS A 167 10.34 -14.89 -24.55
C LYS A 167 9.87 -13.48 -24.26
N ILE A 168 9.73 -13.08 -22.99
CA ILE A 168 9.18 -11.76 -22.64
C ILE A 168 10.30 -10.82 -22.18
N SER A 169 10.41 -9.65 -22.81
CA SER A 169 11.41 -8.64 -22.45
C SER A 169 10.95 -7.72 -21.32
N LEU A 170 11.90 -7.20 -20.53
CA LEU A 170 11.64 -6.25 -19.44
C LEU A 170 10.98 -4.93 -19.92
N GLU A 171 11.26 -4.53 -21.16
CA GLU A 171 10.62 -3.38 -21.81
C GLU A 171 9.11 -3.62 -22.06
N HIS A 172 8.73 -4.86 -22.38
CA HIS A 172 7.33 -5.25 -22.59
C HIS A 172 6.55 -5.39 -21.29
N LEU A 173 7.15 -5.91 -20.23
CA LEU A 173 6.58 -5.90 -18.87
C LEU A 173 6.24 -4.46 -18.41
N ASN A 174 7.10 -3.49 -18.71
CA ASN A 174 6.86 -2.07 -18.40
C ASN A 174 5.74 -1.43 -19.24
N LYS A 175 5.53 -1.91 -20.47
CA LYS A 175 4.43 -1.49 -21.36
C LYS A 175 3.10 -2.06 -20.88
N ILE A 176 3.08 -3.31 -20.41
CA ILE A 176 1.92 -3.93 -19.74
C ILE A 176 1.61 -3.22 -18.41
N ALA A 177 2.63 -2.82 -17.66
CA ALA A 177 2.43 -2.00 -16.48
C ALA A 177 1.86 -0.60 -16.79
N SER A 178 2.09 -0.08 -18.00
CA SER A 178 1.44 1.16 -18.47
C SER A 178 -0.03 0.96 -18.82
N PHE A 179 -0.47 -0.27 -19.12
CA PHE A 179 -1.88 -0.65 -19.28
C PHE A 179 -2.65 -0.77 -17.95
N TYR A 180 -2.02 -0.54 -16.78
CA TYR A 180 -2.71 -0.49 -15.47
C TYR A 180 -3.73 0.64 -15.31
N GLN A 181 -4.13 1.33 -16.37
CA GLN A 181 -5.49 1.85 -16.50
C GLN A 181 -6.47 0.73 -16.92
N TRP A 182 -6.45 -0.42 -16.24
CA TRP A 182 -7.35 -1.55 -16.52
C TRP A 182 -8.84 -1.19 -16.34
N GLU A 183 -9.10 -0.11 -15.60
CA GLU A 183 -10.42 0.53 -15.50
C GLU A 183 -10.91 1.01 -16.88
N ASN A 184 -10.02 1.55 -17.73
CA ASN A 184 -10.35 2.00 -19.09
C ASN A 184 -10.56 0.85 -20.08
N TRP A 185 -9.96 -0.33 -19.84
CA TRP A 185 -10.21 -1.50 -20.68
C TRP A 185 -11.67 -1.94 -20.62
N ASN A 186 -12.31 -1.85 -19.46
CA ASN A 186 -13.74 -2.17 -19.34
C ASN A 186 -14.66 -1.13 -19.97
N ASP A 187 -14.18 0.11 -20.12
CA ASP A 187 -14.90 1.25 -20.69
C ASP A 187 -14.87 1.28 -22.23
N PHE A 188 -13.88 0.64 -22.87
CA PHE A 188 -13.88 0.46 -24.32
C PHE A 188 -15.06 -0.41 -24.78
N SER A 189 -15.77 0.04 -25.81
CA SER A 189 -16.73 -0.77 -26.54
C SER A 189 -16.06 -2.00 -27.14
N ASP A 190 -16.85 -3.04 -27.44
CA ASP A 190 -16.33 -4.25 -28.08
C ASP A 190 -15.63 -3.94 -29.41
N LYS A 191 -16.03 -2.86 -30.09
CA LYS A 191 -15.41 -2.38 -31.34
C LYS A 191 -14.04 -1.73 -31.09
N GLU A 192 -13.91 -0.87 -30.09
CA GLU A 192 -12.63 -0.23 -29.73
C GLU A 192 -11.62 -1.26 -29.22
N LYS A 193 -12.08 -2.22 -28.41
CA LYS A 193 -11.28 -3.38 -28.02
C LYS A 193 -10.81 -4.15 -29.23
N LEU A 194 -11.72 -4.45 -30.17
CA LEU A 194 -11.41 -5.20 -31.37
C LEU A 194 -10.44 -4.44 -32.29
N ASP A 195 -10.56 -3.12 -32.40
CA ASP A 195 -9.70 -2.30 -33.25
C ASP A 195 -8.31 -2.09 -32.64
N LEU A 196 -8.21 -1.93 -31.31
CA LEU A 196 -6.96 -2.08 -30.56
C LEU A 196 -6.34 -3.47 -30.78
N TRP A 197 -7.14 -4.53 -30.64
CA TRP A 197 -6.73 -5.91 -30.85
C TRP A 197 -6.31 -6.21 -32.29
N LYS A 198 -6.82 -5.50 -33.30
CA LYS A 198 -6.43 -5.67 -34.70
C LYS A 198 -5.06 -5.07 -35.01
N GLY A 199 -4.67 -3.99 -34.31
CA GLY A 199 -3.37 -3.33 -34.46
C GLY A 199 -2.21 -4.03 -33.75
N VAL A 200 -2.49 -5.05 -32.94
CA VAL A 200 -1.52 -5.83 -32.16
C VAL A 200 -1.08 -7.06 -32.96
N SER A 201 0.21 -7.39 -32.99
CA SER A 201 0.73 -8.52 -33.77
C SER A 201 0.28 -9.87 -33.20
N LYS A 202 0.35 -10.96 -33.99
CA LYS A 202 -0.08 -12.29 -33.53
C LYS A 202 0.76 -12.80 -32.35
N GLU A 203 2.06 -12.51 -32.31
CA GLU A 203 2.92 -12.78 -31.16
C GLU A 203 2.46 -11.97 -29.92
N ASP A 204 2.26 -10.66 -30.06
CA ASP A 204 1.82 -9.78 -28.96
C ASP A 204 0.45 -10.18 -28.38
N LYS A 205 -0.43 -10.75 -29.22
CA LYS A 205 -1.75 -11.27 -28.83
C LYS A 205 -1.66 -12.49 -27.92
N ALA A 206 -0.79 -13.44 -28.25
CA ALA A 206 -0.57 -14.64 -27.44
C ALA A 206 0.09 -14.26 -26.09
N GLU A 207 1.05 -13.35 -26.14
CA GLU A 207 1.80 -12.84 -24.97
C GLU A 207 0.92 -11.98 -24.03
N CYS A 208 -0.03 -11.21 -24.57
CA CYS A 208 -1.05 -10.50 -23.81
C CYS A 208 -1.96 -11.46 -23.05
N VAL A 209 -2.41 -12.56 -23.67
CA VAL A 209 -3.25 -13.58 -23.01
C VAL A 209 -2.50 -14.28 -21.87
N GLU A 210 -1.22 -14.60 -22.06
CA GLU A 210 -0.36 -15.17 -21.02
C GLU A 210 -0.12 -14.18 -19.86
N SER A 211 0.02 -12.89 -20.16
CA SER A 211 0.21 -11.82 -19.17
C SER A 211 -1.07 -11.51 -18.38
N PHE A 212 -2.25 -11.56 -19.02
CA PHE A 212 -3.54 -11.49 -18.34
C PHE A 212 -3.72 -12.68 -17.40
N ALA A 213 -3.36 -13.89 -17.83
CA ALA A 213 -3.38 -15.07 -16.97
C ALA A 213 -2.41 -14.93 -15.77
N ALA A 214 -1.30 -14.19 -15.90
CA ALA A 214 -0.39 -13.90 -14.80
C ALA A 214 -0.98 -12.90 -13.79
N VAL A 215 -1.62 -11.82 -14.25
CA VAL A 215 -2.33 -10.87 -13.37
C VAL A 215 -3.51 -11.55 -12.68
N GLU A 216 -4.27 -12.40 -13.38
CA GLU A 216 -5.35 -13.19 -12.78
C GLU A 216 -4.88 -14.08 -11.61
N LYS A 217 -3.65 -14.59 -11.64
CA LYS A 217 -3.10 -15.41 -10.55
C LYS A 217 -2.97 -14.65 -9.21
N LEU A 218 -2.83 -13.32 -9.26
CA LEU A 218 -2.83 -12.46 -8.08
C LEU A 218 -4.21 -12.40 -7.41
N TRP A 219 -5.27 -12.52 -8.19
CA TRP A 219 -6.63 -12.37 -7.68
C TRP A 219 -7.20 -13.73 -7.28
N VAL A 220 -7.72 -13.81 -6.06
CA VAL A 220 -8.58 -14.92 -5.66
C VAL A 220 -9.94 -14.76 -6.34
N ASP A 221 -10.43 -13.52 -6.42
CA ASP A 221 -11.65 -13.18 -7.14
C ASP A 221 -11.47 -11.86 -7.92
N LEU A 222 -11.54 -11.99 -9.24
CA LEU A 222 -11.35 -10.91 -10.19
C LEU A 222 -12.52 -9.93 -10.17
N ASP A 223 -13.75 -10.42 -10.00
CA ASP A 223 -14.97 -9.61 -10.02
C ASP A 223 -15.03 -8.65 -8.83
N THR A 224 -14.52 -9.09 -7.67
CA THR A 224 -14.54 -8.30 -6.43
C THR A 224 -13.21 -7.63 -6.11
N LYS A 225 -12.21 -7.74 -7.02
CA LYS A 225 -10.84 -7.25 -6.83
C LYS A 225 -10.29 -7.71 -5.45
N GLN A 226 -10.36 -9.03 -5.18
CA GLN A 226 -9.77 -9.66 -3.99
C GLN A 226 -8.46 -10.37 -4.33
N LEU A 227 -7.35 -9.95 -3.71
CA LEU A 227 -5.96 -10.29 -4.07
C LEU A 227 -5.27 -11.17 -3.02
N LYS A 228 -4.37 -12.05 -3.46
CA LYS A 228 -3.40 -12.87 -2.70
C LYS A 228 -2.16 -12.04 -2.28
N SER A 229 -2.39 -10.89 -1.65
CA SER A 229 -1.47 -9.73 -1.73
C SER A 229 -0.17 -9.79 -0.94
N ILE A 230 0.22 -10.96 -0.43
CA ILE A 230 1.44 -11.10 0.35
C ILE A 230 2.41 -12.00 -0.39
N TYR A 231 3.42 -11.35 -0.96
CA TYR A 231 4.62 -12.01 -1.40
C TYR A 231 5.61 -12.09 -0.25
N VAL A 232 6.21 -13.26 -0.04
CA VAL A 232 7.12 -13.54 1.06
C VAL A 232 8.46 -13.97 0.52
N TYR A 233 9.51 -13.30 0.99
CA TYR A 233 10.89 -13.75 0.87
C TYR A 233 11.28 -14.43 2.18
N GLU A 234 11.71 -15.68 2.12
CA GLU A 234 12.28 -16.39 3.27
C GLU A 234 13.81 -16.36 3.19
N PHE A 235 14.46 -16.13 4.33
CA PHE A 235 15.91 -16.13 4.44
C PHE A 235 16.36 -16.96 5.63
N GLU A 236 17.45 -17.70 5.46
CA GLU A 236 18.20 -18.24 6.59
C GLU A 236 18.81 -17.08 7.41
N GLU A 237 18.85 -17.22 8.74
CA GLU A 237 19.46 -16.19 9.59
C GLU A 237 20.99 -16.22 9.50
N SER A 238 21.54 -15.51 8.51
CA SER A 238 22.98 -15.36 8.29
C SER A 238 23.38 -13.89 8.30
N LYS A 239 24.67 -13.62 8.55
CA LYS A 239 25.24 -12.26 8.48
C LYS A 239 25.06 -11.65 7.10
N GLU A 240 25.19 -12.45 6.05
CA GLU A 240 25.03 -12.04 4.66
C GLU A 240 23.57 -11.64 4.37
N ASN A 241 22.61 -12.48 4.73
CA ASN A 241 21.19 -12.20 4.50
C ASN A 241 20.72 -10.97 5.27
N ILE A 242 21.15 -10.81 6.53
CA ILE A 242 20.85 -9.59 7.31
C ILE A 242 21.44 -8.34 6.65
N GLU A 243 22.63 -8.43 6.03
CA GLU A 243 23.23 -7.32 5.29
C GLU A 243 22.43 -7.00 4.02
N ALA A 244 22.03 -8.02 3.27
CA ALA A 244 21.22 -7.87 2.06
C ALA A 244 19.87 -7.21 2.34
N ILE A 245 19.13 -7.71 3.34
CA ILE A 245 17.87 -7.11 3.76
C ILE A 245 18.11 -5.66 4.25
N SER A 246 19.17 -5.42 5.03
CA SER A 246 19.49 -4.06 5.50
C SER A 246 19.81 -3.11 4.36
N LYS A 247 20.48 -3.58 3.31
CA LYS A 247 20.80 -2.79 2.11
C LYS A 247 19.54 -2.49 1.31
N ALA A 248 18.68 -3.48 1.08
CA ALA A 248 17.38 -3.30 0.44
C ALA A 248 16.52 -2.25 1.16
N VAL A 249 16.37 -2.38 2.49
CA VAL A 249 15.65 -1.41 3.33
C VAL A 249 16.26 -0.01 3.24
N ARG A 250 17.59 0.08 3.33
CA ARG A 250 18.29 1.36 3.30
C ARG A 250 18.12 2.11 1.97
N ILE A 251 18.26 1.40 0.85
CA ILE A 251 18.09 1.97 -0.49
C ILE A 251 16.63 2.33 -0.73
N GLY A 252 15.69 1.44 -0.37
CA GLY A 252 14.26 1.71 -0.51
C GLY A 252 13.73 2.83 0.39
N ARG A 253 14.53 3.30 1.35
CA ARG A 253 14.22 4.45 2.22
C ARG A 253 15.04 5.70 1.89
N TYR A 254 15.48 5.82 0.64
CA TYR A 254 16.22 6.99 0.15
C TYR A 254 17.45 7.34 1.01
N ALA A 255 18.08 6.35 1.66
CA ALA A 255 19.22 6.54 2.54
C ALA A 255 20.49 5.76 2.10
N PRO A 256 20.84 5.67 0.79
CA PRO A 256 21.98 4.89 0.34
C PRO A 256 23.30 5.44 0.89
N THR A 257 24.23 4.54 1.22
CA THR A 257 25.61 4.88 1.57
C THR A 257 26.50 4.92 0.34
N TRP A 258 27.71 5.50 0.46
CA TRP A 258 28.73 5.44 -0.59
C TRP A 258 29.08 4.01 -1.02
N ARG A 259 29.01 3.04 -0.10
CA ARG A 259 29.24 1.63 -0.45
C ARG A 259 28.11 1.04 -1.28
N ASP A 260 26.88 1.46 -1.03
CA ASP A 260 25.72 1.05 -1.84
C ASP A 260 25.88 1.58 -3.26
N PHE A 261 26.35 2.82 -3.41
CA PHE A 261 26.67 3.40 -4.71
C PHE A 261 27.72 2.61 -5.49
N LEU A 262 28.81 2.21 -4.83
CA LEU A 262 29.83 1.34 -5.45
C LEU A 262 29.25 -0.01 -5.89
N SER A 263 28.33 -0.58 -5.11
CA SER A 263 27.64 -1.81 -5.50
C SER A 263 26.68 -1.59 -6.67
N LEU A 264 25.93 -0.49 -6.69
CA LEU A 264 24.95 -0.18 -7.73
C LEU A 264 25.62 0.16 -9.06
N SER A 265 26.70 0.94 -9.03
CA SER A 265 27.51 1.23 -10.23
C SER A 265 28.09 -0.04 -10.87
N ARG A 266 28.57 -0.99 -10.06
CA ARG A 266 29.12 -2.26 -10.54
C ARG A 266 28.05 -3.26 -11.02
N LYS A 267 26.96 -3.42 -10.26
CA LYS A 267 25.92 -4.42 -10.58
C LYS A 267 24.96 -3.94 -11.67
N GLU A 268 24.74 -2.63 -11.78
CA GLU A 268 23.61 -2.09 -12.54
C GLU A 268 23.98 -0.92 -13.47
N GLY A 269 25.27 -0.63 -13.67
CA GLY A 269 25.74 0.35 -14.66
C GLY A 269 25.42 1.82 -14.33
N VAL A 270 25.18 2.14 -13.06
CA VAL A 270 24.98 3.53 -12.60
C VAL A 270 26.29 4.34 -12.73
N SER A 271 26.26 5.45 -13.47
CA SER A 271 27.47 6.26 -13.73
C SER A 271 27.88 7.08 -12.51
N PHE A 272 29.19 7.21 -12.26
CA PHE A 272 29.74 8.02 -11.17
C PHE A 272 29.34 9.51 -11.23
N GLY A 273 29.10 10.06 -12.42
CA GLY A 273 28.67 11.44 -12.62
C GLY A 273 27.29 11.76 -12.06
N SER A 274 26.39 10.77 -12.00
CA SER A 274 25.04 10.93 -11.43
C SER A 274 25.04 11.17 -9.92
N PHE A 275 26.14 10.85 -9.21
CA PHE A 275 26.30 11.10 -7.78
C PHE A 275 26.40 12.60 -7.43
N PHE A 276 27.01 13.38 -8.32
CA PHE A 276 27.35 14.79 -8.06
C PHE A 276 26.35 15.79 -8.64
N GLN A 277 25.52 15.37 -9.59
CA GLN A 277 24.53 16.23 -10.23
C GLN A 277 23.21 16.26 -9.46
N ASP A 278 22.78 15.14 -8.86
CA ASP A 278 21.68 15.12 -7.92
C ASP A 278 21.64 13.79 -7.16
N LYS A 279 21.65 13.79 -5.82
CA LYS A 279 21.50 12.54 -5.02
C LYS A 279 20.19 11.82 -5.36
N TYR A 280 19.20 12.56 -5.87
CA TYR A 280 17.90 12.04 -6.30
C TYR A 280 17.93 11.41 -7.70
N MET A 281 18.86 11.82 -8.60
CA MET A 281 18.97 11.29 -9.98
C MET A 281 19.51 9.85 -10.07
N LEU A 282 20.15 9.38 -9.00
CA LEU A 282 20.56 7.97 -8.82
C LEU A 282 19.41 6.97 -9.00
N PHE A 283 18.19 7.40 -8.69
CA PHE A 283 16.98 6.61 -8.78
C PHE A 283 16.31 6.63 -10.16
N PHE A 284 16.74 7.53 -11.06
CA PHE A 284 16.13 7.70 -12.39
C PHE A 284 16.84 6.89 -13.49
N HIS A 285 17.97 6.26 -13.19
CA HIS A 285 18.69 5.37 -14.10
C HIS A 285 18.31 3.89 -13.85
N LYS A 286 17.62 3.27 -14.82
CA LYS A 286 17.48 1.83 -15.19
C LYS A 286 17.34 0.73 -14.10
N THR A 287 17.45 1.04 -12.81
CA THR A 287 17.55 0.08 -11.69
C THR A 287 16.24 -0.02 -10.92
N THR A 288 15.18 -0.16 -11.70
CA THR A 288 13.80 0.21 -11.38
C THR A 288 13.17 -0.49 -10.16
N GLU A 289 13.85 -1.44 -9.56
CA GLU A 289 13.23 -2.37 -8.63
C GLU A 289 14.21 -2.89 -7.57
N PHE A 290 15.38 -2.21 -7.46
CA PHE A 290 16.53 -2.72 -6.72
C PHE A 290 16.20 -3.27 -5.33
N PRO A 291 15.46 -2.57 -4.43
CA PRO A 291 15.19 -3.09 -3.09
C PRO A 291 14.56 -4.48 -3.10
N LEU A 292 13.61 -4.72 -4.01
CA LEU A 292 12.88 -5.98 -4.09
C LEU A 292 13.67 -7.06 -4.85
N LYS A 293 14.47 -6.65 -5.85
CA LYS A 293 15.42 -7.55 -6.53
C LYS A 293 16.52 -8.06 -5.61
N GLU A 294 17.06 -7.19 -4.77
CA GLU A 294 18.09 -7.58 -3.79
C GLU A 294 17.51 -8.55 -2.74
N LEU A 295 16.26 -8.35 -2.28
CA LEU A 295 15.58 -9.32 -1.42
C LEU A 295 15.40 -10.67 -2.11
N HIS A 296 14.91 -10.68 -3.35
CA HIS A 296 14.70 -11.89 -4.11
C HIS A 296 15.98 -12.71 -4.32
N HIS A 297 17.06 -12.05 -4.72
CA HIS A 297 18.33 -12.70 -5.03
C HIS A 297 18.92 -13.46 -3.84
N HIS A 298 18.71 -12.96 -2.62
CA HIS A 298 19.25 -13.54 -1.40
C HIS A 298 18.27 -14.45 -0.66
N ALA A 299 17.00 -14.51 -1.09
CA ALA A 299 16.00 -15.35 -0.46
C ALA A 299 16.24 -16.83 -0.78
N SER A 300 16.08 -17.70 0.23
CA SER A 300 16.11 -19.16 0.03
C SER A 300 14.81 -19.68 -0.57
N GLU A 301 13.69 -18.99 -0.32
CA GLU A 301 12.39 -19.31 -0.89
C GLU A 301 11.60 -18.03 -1.16
N CYS A 302 10.81 -18.02 -2.24
CA CYS A 302 9.88 -16.94 -2.55
C CYS A 302 8.50 -17.52 -2.85
N LYS A 303 7.45 -17.02 -2.19
CA LYS A 303 6.08 -17.53 -2.38
C LYS A 303 5.01 -16.51 -2.06
N PHE A 304 3.80 -16.79 -2.54
CA PHE A 304 2.59 -16.10 -2.09
C PHE A 304 1.99 -16.81 -0.87
N GLU A 305 1.68 -16.04 0.16
CA GLU A 305 0.79 -16.52 1.22
C GLU A 305 -0.67 -16.27 0.82
N ASN A 306 -1.53 -17.25 1.12
CA ASN A 306 -2.95 -17.26 0.73
C ASN A 306 -3.79 -16.35 1.63
N TYR A 307 -3.53 -15.05 1.58
CA TYR A 307 -4.35 -14.06 2.27
C TYR A 307 -5.31 -13.32 1.35
N VAL A 308 -6.52 -13.06 1.83
CA VAL A 308 -7.48 -12.18 1.17
C VAL A 308 -7.27 -10.74 1.61
N ALA A 309 -6.84 -9.91 0.67
CA ALA A 309 -6.93 -8.47 0.78
C ALA A 309 -7.83 -7.91 -0.35
N ARG A 310 -8.46 -6.77 -0.12
CA ARG A 310 -9.08 -6.01 -1.21
C ARG A 310 -8.06 -5.01 -1.74
N SER A 311 -7.83 -4.99 -3.05
CA SER A 311 -6.93 -3.96 -3.59
C SER A 311 -7.55 -2.58 -3.44
N GLN A 312 -6.69 -1.59 -3.52
CA GLN A 312 -7.14 -0.24 -3.80
C GLN A 312 -7.51 -0.11 -5.28
N MET A 313 -8.46 0.78 -5.58
CA MET A 313 -8.84 1.12 -6.95
C MET A 313 -7.98 2.28 -7.49
N THR A 314 -7.60 3.24 -6.65
CA THR A 314 -6.84 4.43 -7.06
C THR A 314 -5.85 4.92 -6.00
N GLY A 315 -4.85 5.68 -6.46
CA GLY A 315 -4.04 6.59 -5.65
C GLY A 315 -3.02 5.94 -4.71
N ALA A 316 -2.10 6.78 -4.20
CA ALA A 316 -0.89 6.38 -3.51
C ALA A 316 -1.04 5.34 -2.40
N CYS A 317 -0.07 4.45 -2.38
CA CYS A 317 -0.13 3.17 -1.71
C CYS A 317 0.50 3.20 -0.31
N ILE A 318 1.38 4.14 0.02
CA ILE A 318 2.25 4.01 1.21
C ILE A 318 1.47 3.98 2.53
N VAL A 319 0.56 4.93 2.78
CA VAL A 319 -0.27 4.96 3.99
C VAL A 319 -1.14 3.70 4.09
N LYS A 320 -1.68 3.26 2.95
CA LYS A 320 -2.53 2.08 2.86
C LYS A 320 -1.74 0.78 3.04
N ASN A 321 -0.49 0.73 2.59
CA ASN A 321 0.43 -0.39 2.77
C ASN A 321 0.90 -0.49 4.23
N ILE A 322 1.18 0.65 4.88
CA ILE A 322 1.48 0.71 6.32
C ILE A 322 0.26 0.22 7.10
N GLY A 323 -0.93 0.73 6.78
CA GLY A 323 -2.18 0.28 7.38
C GLY A 323 -2.48 -1.20 7.12
N LEU A 324 -2.12 -1.73 5.94
CA LEU A 324 -2.22 -3.15 5.63
C LEU A 324 -1.25 -3.96 6.52
N ALA A 325 0.02 -3.58 6.59
CA ALA A 325 1.03 -4.24 7.41
C ALA A 325 0.62 -4.27 8.90
N PHE A 326 0.11 -3.16 9.44
CA PHE A 326 -0.41 -3.15 10.82
C PHE A 326 -1.71 -3.94 10.98
N LYS A 327 -2.56 -4.02 9.96
CA LYS A 327 -3.70 -4.94 9.98
C LYS A 327 -3.25 -6.40 10.06
N TYR A 328 -2.12 -6.74 9.44
CA TYR A 328 -1.54 -8.08 9.52
C TYR A 328 -0.93 -8.39 10.89
N THR A 329 -0.26 -7.44 11.51
CA THR A 329 0.42 -7.68 12.80
C THR A 329 -0.48 -7.47 14.00
N LEU A 330 -1.31 -6.43 13.98
CA LEU A 330 -2.17 -6.03 15.11
C LEU A 330 -3.59 -6.56 14.99
N GLY A 331 -4.04 -6.94 13.79
CA GLY A 331 -5.41 -7.39 13.55
C GLY A 331 -5.70 -8.83 13.95
N TYR A 332 -6.95 -9.22 13.75
CA TYR A 332 -7.45 -10.57 13.95
C TYR A 332 -7.28 -11.41 12.68
N LYS A 333 -6.79 -12.64 12.82
CA LYS A 333 -6.80 -13.61 11.72
C LYS A 333 -8.14 -14.37 11.71
N THR A 334 -8.81 -14.37 10.57
CA THR A 334 -10.05 -15.11 10.31
C THR A 334 -9.90 -15.89 9.02
N LYS A 335 -10.83 -16.80 8.72
CA LYS A 335 -10.87 -17.52 7.45
C LYS A 335 -11.94 -16.93 6.53
N ALA A 336 -11.69 -16.96 5.23
CA ALA A 336 -12.64 -16.62 4.19
C ALA A 336 -12.68 -17.71 3.14
N ILE A 337 -13.89 -18.15 2.76
CA ILE A 337 -14.09 -19.11 1.67
C ILE A 337 -14.37 -18.33 0.40
N ILE A 338 -13.54 -18.51 -0.63
CA ILE A 338 -13.71 -17.89 -1.95
C ILE A 338 -13.50 -18.99 -3.00
N LYS A 339 -14.48 -19.17 -3.89
CA LYS A 339 -14.47 -20.24 -4.92
C LYS A 339 -14.10 -21.61 -4.32
N ASP A 340 -14.79 -21.96 -3.23
CA ASP A 340 -14.64 -23.22 -2.48
C ASP A 340 -13.25 -23.50 -1.89
N LYS A 341 -12.39 -22.47 -1.81
CA LYS A 341 -11.07 -22.54 -1.18
C LYS A 341 -11.00 -21.63 0.03
N GLU A 342 -10.33 -22.11 1.08
CA GLU A 342 -10.09 -21.35 2.29
C GLU A 342 -8.85 -20.46 2.14
N TYR A 343 -8.99 -19.20 2.57
CA TYR A 343 -7.92 -18.22 2.61
C TYR A 343 -7.89 -17.54 3.98
N ASP A 344 -6.70 -17.11 4.40
CA ASP A 344 -6.56 -16.29 5.59
C ASP A 344 -7.05 -14.87 5.32
N GLN A 345 -7.71 -14.26 6.29
CA GLN A 345 -8.19 -12.89 6.21
C GLN A 345 -7.87 -12.17 7.51
N CYS A 346 -6.97 -11.20 7.43
CA CYS A 346 -6.71 -10.29 8.54
C CYS A 346 -7.83 -9.24 8.61
N LYS A 347 -8.47 -9.10 9.75
CA LYS A 347 -9.46 -8.06 10.07
C LYS A 347 -8.82 -7.05 11.02
N GLN A 348 -9.14 -5.77 10.81
CA GLN A 348 -8.65 -4.71 11.68
C GLN A 348 -9.35 -4.82 13.05
N ILE A 349 -8.68 -4.40 14.11
CA ILE A 349 -9.31 -4.28 15.43
C ILE A 349 -10.52 -3.35 15.34
N GLU A 350 -11.63 -3.72 15.99
CA GLU A 350 -12.83 -2.90 16.05
C GLU A 350 -12.53 -1.55 16.73
N GLY A 351 -13.10 -0.46 16.21
CA GLY A 351 -12.84 0.87 16.74
C GLY A 351 -11.44 1.43 16.44
N MET A 352 -10.57 0.73 15.70
CA MET A 352 -9.19 1.18 15.47
C MET A 352 -9.11 2.51 14.72
N ASP A 353 -10.04 2.81 13.80
CA ASP A 353 -10.04 4.11 13.12
C ASP A 353 -10.40 5.24 14.12
N GLU A 354 -11.40 5.02 14.96
CA GLU A 354 -11.81 5.93 16.04
C GLU A 354 -10.68 6.15 17.06
N MET A 355 -9.99 5.08 17.45
CA MET A 355 -8.84 5.15 18.35
C MET A 355 -7.69 5.95 17.73
N LEU A 356 -7.38 5.72 16.44
CA LEU A 356 -6.36 6.49 15.71
C LEU A 356 -6.72 7.99 15.63
N LEU A 357 -7.99 8.31 15.37
CA LEU A 357 -8.47 9.70 15.35
C LEU A 357 -8.37 10.35 16.72
N LYS A 358 -8.79 9.63 17.78
CA LYS A 358 -8.71 10.13 19.16
C LYS A 358 -7.27 10.46 19.52
N VAL A 359 -6.32 9.55 19.26
CA VAL A 359 -4.92 9.81 19.58
C VAL A 359 -4.35 10.95 18.75
N ALA A 360 -4.70 11.09 17.47
CA ALA A 360 -4.24 12.21 16.64
C ALA A 360 -4.75 13.58 17.13
N LYS A 361 -6.01 13.65 17.56
CA LYS A 361 -6.60 14.89 18.11
C LYS A 361 -5.96 15.30 19.43
N ASP A 362 -5.64 14.31 20.28
CA ASP A 362 -4.98 14.54 21.56
C ASP A 362 -3.59 15.19 21.44
N GLU A 363 -2.91 15.05 20.28
CA GLU A 363 -1.54 15.56 20.09
C GLU A 363 -1.48 17.09 19.93
N VAL A 364 -2.47 17.70 19.28
CA VAL A 364 -2.50 19.16 19.03
C VAL A 364 -3.66 19.88 19.72
N LYS A 365 -4.65 19.16 20.27
CA LYS A 365 -5.81 19.72 21.01
C LYS A 365 -6.50 20.89 20.30
N ASN A 366 -6.50 20.86 18.96
CA ASN A 366 -7.11 21.88 18.12
C ASN A 366 -8.55 21.50 17.79
N GLN A 367 -9.52 22.38 18.10
CA GLN A 367 -10.93 22.11 17.88
C GLN A 367 -11.26 22.02 16.38
N SER A 368 -10.77 22.96 15.57
CA SER A 368 -11.02 22.97 14.12
C SER A 368 -10.50 21.71 13.43
N TYR A 369 -9.33 21.22 13.84
CA TYR A 369 -8.79 19.93 13.36
C TYR A 369 -9.65 18.75 13.81
N SER A 370 -10.12 18.76 15.06
CA SER A 370 -10.97 17.71 15.60
C SER A 370 -12.30 17.63 14.83
N ASP A 371 -12.94 18.78 14.62
CA ASP A 371 -14.19 18.90 13.86
C ASP A 371 -14.00 18.43 12.42
N LEU A 372 -12.89 18.81 11.78
CA LEU A 372 -12.55 18.37 10.42
C LEU A 372 -12.45 16.85 10.32
N LEU A 373 -11.69 16.22 11.22
CA LEU A 373 -11.52 14.78 11.24
C LEU A 373 -12.84 14.04 11.47
N ASP A 374 -13.68 14.53 12.38
CA ASP A 374 -15.00 13.95 12.66
C ASP A 374 -15.94 14.06 11.46
N GLN A 375 -15.97 15.23 10.81
CA GLN A 375 -16.77 15.45 9.62
C GLN A 375 -16.35 14.52 8.47
N ASN A 376 -15.05 14.39 8.21
CA ASN A 376 -14.53 13.53 7.15
C ASN A 376 -14.76 12.04 7.45
N TYR A 377 -14.61 11.63 8.71
CA TYR A 377 -14.86 10.25 9.11
C TYR A 377 -16.35 9.90 9.06
N ALA A 378 -17.24 10.78 9.51
CA ALA A 378 -18.68 10.59 9.40
C ALA A 378 -19.13 10.45 7.93
N PHE A 379 -18.57 11.29 7.04
CA PHE A 379 -18.80 11.18 5.61
C PHE A 379 -18.30 9.85 5.04
N PHE A 380 -17.11 9.38 5.47
CA PHE A 380 -16.60 8.05 5.13
C PHE A 380 -17.52 6.93 5.56
N LEU A 381 -17.98 6.93 6.81
CA LEU A 381 -18.89 5.91 7.32
C LEU A 381 -20.22 5.89 6.55
N LYS A 382 -20.77 7.06 6.21
CA LYS A 382 -21.98 7.17 5.40
C LYS A 382 -21.80 6.51 4.03
N ASN A 383 -20.78 6.92 3.28
CA ASN A 383 -20.50 6.37 1.95
C ASN A 383 -20.16 4.88 2.00
N LYS A 384 -19.42 4.43 3.02
CA LYS A 384 -19.09 3.02 3.24
C LYS A 384 -20.36 2.18 3.43
N LYS A 385 -21.35 2.68 4.19
CA LYS A 385 -22.65 2.02 4.38
C LYS A 385 -23.47 1.98 3.09
N GLU A 386 -23.56 3.09 2.36
CA GLU A 386 -24.24 3.15 1.06
C GLU A 386 -23.62 2.17 0.05
N LEU A 387 -22.30 2.19 -0.09
CA LEU A 387 -21.56 1.25 -0.94
C LEU A 387 -21.68 -0.21 -0.47
N ALA A 388 -21.97 -0.48 0.81
CA ALA A 388 -22.14 -1.86 1.27
C ALA A 388 -23.37 -2.53 0.64
N GLN A 389 -24.43 -1.76 0.37
CA GLN A 389 -25.71 -2.22 -0.17
C GLN A 389 -25.70 -2.45 -1.69
N GLU A 390 -24.67 -1.97 -2.37
CA GLU A 390 -24.55 -2.05 -3.83
C GLU A 390 -24.08 -3.44 -4.33
N THR A 391 -24.27 -3.70 -5.62
CA THR A 391 -23.64 -4.85 -6.28
C THR A 391 -22.13 -4.60 -6.45
N PRO A 392 -21.27 -5.64 -6.50
CA PRO A 392 -19.82 -5.46 -6.66
C PRO A 392 -19.42 -4.53 -7.83
N SER A 393 -20.03 -4.71 -9.00
CA SER A 393 -19.76 -3.86 -10.17
C SER A 393 -20.21 -2.41 -9.97
N MET A 394 -21.35 -2.19 -9.30
CA MET A 394 -21.83 -0.83 -8.99
C MET A 394 -20.98 -0.14 -7.92
N LYS A 395 -20.41 -0.90 -6.97
CA LYS A 395 -19.45 -0.37 -5.98
C LYS A 395 -18.22 0.21 -6.66
N ILE A 396 -17.74 -0.42 -7.73
CA ILE A 396 -16.57 0.05 -8.48
C ILE A 396 -16.87 1.42 -9.10
N VAL A 397 -17.93 1.49 -9.92
CA VAL A 397 -18.34 2.74 -10.59
C VAL A 397 -18.59 3.88 -9.59
N LYS A 398 -19.32 3.61 -8.50
CA LYS A 398 -19.60 4.63 -7.48
C LYS A 398 -18.37 5.07 -6.69
N LYS A 399 -17.38 4.19 -6.50
CA LYS A 399 -16.11 4.53 -5.85
C LYS A 399 -15.23 5.38 -6.74
N GLU A 400 -15.08 5.02 -8.01
CA GLU A 400 -14.30 5.80 -9.00
C GLU A 400 -14.82 7.24 -9.05
N LEU A 401 -16.14 7.40 -9.25
CA LEU A 401 -16.77 8.72 -9.26
C LEU A 401 -16.46 9.51 -7.98
N LEU A 402 -16.60 8.89 -6.81
CA LEU A 402 -16.39 9.55 -5.54
C LEU A 402 -14.93 9.98 -5.36
N ILE A 403 -13.98 9.16 -5.80
CA ILE A 403 -12.56 9.48 -5.79
C ILE A 403 -12.28 10.68 -6.70
N ASP A 404 -12.80 10.69 -7.92
CA ASP A 404 -12.54 11.76 -8.89
C ASP A 404 -13.08 13.10 -8.38
N VAL A 405 -14.30 13.09 -7.83
CA VAL A 405 -14.93 14.27 -7.23
C VAL A 405 -14.08 14.80 -6.06
N VAL A 406 -13.60 13.92 -5.19
CA VAL A 406 -12.84 14.34 -4.01
C VAL A 406 -11.43 14.80 -4.39
N ASN A 407 -10.79 14.16 -5.38
CA ASN A 407 -9.49 14.61 -5.89
C ASN A 407 -9.62 15.99 -6.55
N GLU A 408 -10.61 16.23 -7.42
CA GLU A 408 -10.80 17.55 -8.04
C GLU A 408 -11.17 18.63 -7.01
N ALA A 409 -12.01 18.27 -6.04
CA ALA A 409 -12.32 19.16 -4.91
C ALA A 409 -11.08 19.42 -4.02
N GLY A 410 -10.08 18.54 -4.03
CA GLY A 410 -8.82 18.68 -3.30
C GLY A 410 -7.71 19.39 -4.09
N GLU A 411 -7.67 19.27 -5.42
CA GLU A 411 -6.72 19.94 -6.31
C GLU A 411 -6.90 21.46 -6.32
N LYS A 412 -8.13 21.95 -6.12
CA LYS A 412 -8.44 23.39 -5.98
C LYS A 412 -7.84 24.05 -4.73
N VAL A 413 -7.14 23.27 -3.91
CA VAL A 413 -6.80 23.57 -2.51
C VAL A 413 -5.29 23.25 -2.29
N GLY A 414 -4.53 22.95 -3.35
CA GLY A 414 -3.12 22.56 -3.28
C GLY A 414 -2.11 23.66 -2.90
N ASP A 415 -2.00 24.02 -1.62
CA ASP A 415 -0.76 24.53 -1.02
C ASP A 415 -0.66 24.14 0.47
N VAL A 416 0.43 23.44 0.82
CA VAL A 416 0.75 23.00 2.20
C VAL A 416 0.99 24.20 3.12
N LEU A 417 1.36 25.36 2.56
CA LEU A 417 1.59 26.59 3.31
C LEU A 417 0.30 27.34 3.68
N THR A 418 -0.82 27.08 2.97
CA THR A 418 -2.07 27.88 3.12
C THR A 418 -3.19 27.16 3.89
N ASN A 419 -2.93 25.97 4.47
CA ASN A 419 -3.93 25.14 5.16
C ASN A 419 -5.06 24.59 4.27
N GLN A 420 -4.83 24.53 2.98
CA GLN A 420 -5.85 24.21 2.00
C GLN A 420 -5.90 22.69 1.69
N PHE A 421 -5.67 21.75 2.61
CA PHE A 421 -6.03 20.33 2.33
C PHE A 421 -7.44 19.94 2.81
N LEU A 422 -8.28 20.95 3.01
CA LEU A 422 -9.62 20.84 3.55
C LEU A 422 -10.59 20.46 2.43
N ILE A 423 -11.02 19.21 2.41
CA ILE A 423 -12.09 18.74 1.53
C ILE A 423 -13.37 19.50 1.92
N ASN A 424 -13.78 20.49 1.14
CA ASN A 424 -15.04 21.19 1.36
C ASN A 424 -16.21 20.25 1.02
N GLN A 425 -16.92 19.80 2.04
CA GLN A 425 -18.04 18.86 1.87
C GLN A 425 -19.18 19.43 1.03
N LYS A 426 -19.37 20.76 1.02
CA LYS A 426 -20.40 21.39 0.18
C LYS A 426 -20.03 21.26 -1.30
N ASP A 427 -18.76 21.48 -1.63
CA ASP A 427 -18.27 21.39 -3.00
C ASP A 427 -18.26 19.94 -3.48
N VAL A 428 -17.82 18.99 -2.65
CA VAL A 428 -17.91 17.55 -2.93
C VAL A 428 -19.35 17.12 -3.16
N LYS A 429 -20.31 17.58 -2.36
CA LYS A 429 -21.73 17.23 -2.55
C LYS A 429 -22.29 17.78 -3.87
N ASN A 430 -21.98 19.02 -4.19
CA ASN A 430 -22.42 19.68 -5.42
C ASN A 430 -21.83 18.99 -6.66
N GLU A 431 -20.52 18.74 -6.64
CA GLU A 431 -19.82 18.10 -7.75
C GLU A 431 -20.26 16.64 -7.93
N LEU A 432 -20.44 15.91 -6.83
CA LEU A 432 -21.00 14.56 -6.87
C LEU A 432 -22.43 14.54 -7.45
N HIS A 433 -23.25 15.55 -7.17
CA HIS A 433 -24.59 15.67 -7.75
C HIS A 433 -24.52 15.88 -9.27
N ASN A 434 -23.70 16.84 -9.71
CA ASN A 434 -23.51 17.18 -11.12
C ASN A 434 -22.98 15.99 -11.94
N ARG A 435 -21.98 15.27 -11.42
CA ARG A 435 -21.40 14.14 -12.13
C ARG A 435 -22.29 12.90 -12.14
N LYS A 436 -23.14 12.71 -11.13
CA LYS A 436 -24.15 11.62 -11.13
C LYS A 436 -25.21 11.78 -12.22
N THR A 437 -25.44 13.01 -12.70
CA THR A 437 -26.37 13.30 -13.79
C THR A 437 -25.68 13.46 -15.15
N GLY A 438 -24.33 13.41 -15.18
CA GLY A 438 -23.53 13.50 -16.39
C GLY A 438 -23.61 12.24 -17.27
N GLU A 439 -23.45 12.43 -18.58
CA GLU A 439 -23.57 11.35 -19.57
C GLU A 439 -22.58 10.20 -19.34
N GLU A 440 -21.35 10.48 -18.94
CA GLU A 440 -20.31 9.46 -18.74
C GLU A 440 -20.69 8.47 -17.63
N TYR A 441 -21.14 8.98 -16.47
CA TYR A 441 -21.59 8.14 -15.37
C TYR A 441 -22.84 7.33 -15.74
N LEU A 442 -23.79 7.94 -16.44
CA LEU A 442 -25.00 7.25 -16.91
C LEU A 442 -24.66 6.13 -17.90
N ARG A 443 -23.66 6.32 -18.78
CA ARG A 443 -23.15 5.27 -19.68
C ARG A 443 -22.53 4.12 -18.90
N LYS A 444 -21.68 4.40 -17.89
CA LYS A 444 -21.08 3.36 -17.01
C LYS A 444 -22.14 2.55 -16.27
N VAL A 445 -23.16 3.21 -15.71
CA VAL A 445 -24.30 2.55 -15.04
C VAL A 445 -25.08 1.66 -16.01
N ALA A 446 -25.38 2.15 -17.22
CA ALA A 446 -26.09 1.39 -18.24
C ALA A 446 -25.31 0.14 -18.68
N ALA A 447 -23.98 0.25 -18.82
CA ALA A 447 -23.10 -0.87 -19.17
C ALA A 447 -23.10 -1.97 -18.09
N VAL A 448 -23.03 -1.59 -16.81
CA VAL A 448 -23.13 -2.53 -15.68
C VAL A 448 -24.48 -3.25 -15.70
N ASN A 449 -25.58 -2.51 -15.85
CA ASN A 449 -26.93 -3.09 -15.88
C ASN A 449 -27.12 -4.07 -17.05
N LYS A 450 -26.55 -3.76 -18.23
CA LYS A 450 -26.57 -4.64 -19.41
C LYS A 450 -25.79 -5.95 -19.16
N LYS A 451 -24.64 -5.90 -18.48
CA LYS A 451 -23.85 -7.09 -18.10
C LYS A 451 -24.61 -7.99 -17.12
N VAL A 452 -25.24 -7.40 -16.09
CA VAL A 452 -26.06 -8.15 -15.10
C VAL A 452 -27.24 -8.84 -15.77
N SER A 453 -27.92 -8.15 -16.70
CA SER A 453 -29.03 -8.71 -17.47
C SER A 453 -28.60 -9.89 -18.34
N LYS A 454 -27.45 -9.79 -19.03
CA LYS A 454 -26.88 -10.90 -19.82
C LYS A 454 -26.50 -12.10 -18.95
N LYS A 455 -25.88 -11.89 -17.78
CA LYS A 455 -25.50 -12.96 -16.84
C LYS A 455 -26.73 -13.72 -16.32
N LYS A 456 -27.78 -13.01 -15.89
CA LYS A 456 -29.06 -13.63 -15.48
C LYS A 456 -29.74 -14.40 -16.61
N LYS A 457 -29.63 -13.93 -17.86
CA LYS A 457 -30.18 -14.62 -19.03
C LYS A 457 -29.40 -15.91 -19.35
N ALA A 458 -28.07 -15.89 -19.23
CA ALA A 458 -27.21 -17.06 -19.43
C ALA A 458 -27.39 -18.12 -18.32
N GLU A 459 -27.49 -17.71 -17.05
CA GLU A 459 -27.77 -18.62 -15.93
C GLU A 459 -29.15 -19.29 -16.07
N ARG A 460 -30.17 -18.57 -16.54
CA ARG A 460 -31.49 -19.15 -16.87
C ARG A 460 -31.49 -20.12 -18.05
N LEU A 461 -30.62 -19.91 -19.02
CA LEU A 461 -30.46 -20.82 -20.16
C LEU A 461 -29.74 -22.11 -19.75
N ASN A 462 -28.73 -22.02 -18.88
CA ASN A 462 -28.02 -23.18 -18.35
C ASN A 462 -28.87 -23.99 -17.36
N SER A 463 -29.73 -23.35 -16.55
CA SER A 463 -30.69 -24.05 -15.68
C SER A 463 -31.85 -24.72 -16.44
N GLY A 464 -32.00 -24.44 -17.74
CA GLY A 464 -32.99 -25.04 -18.63
C GLY A 464 -32.47 -26.24 -19.43
N LEU A 465 -31.17 -26.52 -19.37
CA LEU A 465 -30.49 -27.65 -20.03
C LEU A 465 -30.29 -28.86 -19.09
N GLU A 466 -30.66 -28.75 -17.81
CA GLU A 466 -30.73 -29.87 -16.84
C GLU A 466 -32.15 -30.41 -16.64
N ARG A 467 -32.96 -30.47 -17.71
CA ARG A 467 -34.25 -31.19 -17.68
C ARG A 467 -34.34 -32.24 -18.77
#